data_AF-A0AAE0TZP9-F1
#
_entry.id   AF-A0AAE0TZP9-F1
#
_cell.length_a   1.000
_cell.length_b   1.000
_cell.length_c   1.000
_cell.angle_alpha   90.00
_cell.angle_beta   90.00
_cell.angle_gamma   90.00
#
_symmetry.space_group_name_H-M   'P 1'
#
loop_
_entity.id
_entity.type
_entity.pdbx_description
1 polymer ?
#
loop_
_entity_poly.entity_id
_entity_poly.type
_entity_poly.pdbx_seq_one_letter_code
_entity_poly.pdbx_strand_id
1 'polypeptide(L)'
;MQVSQDQFVLVPISSSVTGDRKAQRQGHNEVVGLGLAWAGRLGEAQPHPAHGFDGAGCSQPQGIPSSPSHFIMTVPNIVQSVPAPAAPQVKSFDDLDGLYESLDPETGETRYTTFYVIDNQDNVFFGQVLKERKLITPEEFTDALRLVPDEDIYPKVPPGVELTISTDTTIHRDNDAFYVKRPQMSSYDDAAEDREFMPKLLLDEALIMERITSGGPHPNIVPYYGCRVHRGRVTGIVLKGYTLNLHEHLLRRGPLVPTDRFMEALESAVRHLHSLGLAHNDINPRNIMIERKDGGIPILIDFGSCQPFGKPLVTLGTEGWVDEIFFTSEKEHDLVALEKIREWLVNPTFD
;
A
#
# COMPACT_ATOMS: atom_id res chain seq x y z
N MET A 1 6.78 15.05 35.68
CA MET A 1 7.77 13.96 35.81
C MET A 1 7.60 13.14 34.54
N GLN A 2 8.52 13.35 33.60
CA GLN A 2 8.49 12.84 32.22
C GLN A 2 8.64 11.31 32.20
N VAL A 3 7.94 10.65 31.29
CA VAL A 3 8.17 9.25 30.91
C VAL A 3 8.78 9.28 29.50
N SER A 4 10.01 8.75 29.38
CA SER A 4 10.79 8.57 28.14
C SER A 4 10.14 7.47 27.28
N GLN A 5 9.88 7.68 25.98
CA GLN A 5 10.78 7.39 24.84
C GLN A 5 11.41 6.00 24.88
N ASP A 6 10.80 5.04 24.18
CA ASP A 6 11.31 3.67 24.00
C ASP A 6 12.10 3.55 22.69
N GLN A 7 13.36 3.13 22.82
CA GLN A 7 14.29 2.80 21.75
C GLN A 7 14.19 1.31 21.40
N PHE A 8 14.29 0.93 20.11
CA PHE A 8 14.58 -0.46 19.73
C PHE A 8 15.58 -0.57 18.57
N VAL A 9 16.47 -1.55 18.70
CA VAL A 9 17.75 -1.73 17.99
C VAL A 9 17.66 -2.79 16.88
N LEU A 10 18.26 -2.53 15.71
CA LEU A 10 18.44 -3.51 14.62
C LEU A 10 19.79 -4.25 14.72
N VAL A 11 19.79 -5.59 14.56
CA VAL A 11 21.00 -6.41 14.36
C VAL A 11 20.95 -7.08 12.97
N PRO A 12 21.94 -6.87 12.08
CA PRO A 12 21.95 -7.46 10.73
C PRO A 12 22.55 -8.88 10.72
N ILE A 13 22.10 -9.74 9.78
CA ILE A 13 22.80 -10.99 9.43
C ILE A 13 22.96 -11.10 7.90
N SER A 14 24.13 -11.59 7.49
CA SER A 14 24.72 -11.53 6.15
C SER A 14 24.36 -12.67 5.19
N SER A 15 24.37 -12.30 3.90
CA SER A 15 24.89 -12.99 2.70
C SER A 15 24.38 -14.39 2.31
N SER A 16 23.92 -14.54 1.06
CA SER A 16 24.72 -15.04 -0.09
C SER A 16 23.86 -15.37 -1.33
N VAL A 17 24.55 -15.58 -2.44
CA VAL A 17 24.15 -15.47 -3.86
C VAL A 17 23.28 -16.65 -4.34
N THR A 18 22.25 -16.36 -5.17
CA THR A 18 21.95 -17.01 -6.48
C THR A 18 20.56 -16.63 -7.03
N GLY A 19 20.52 -16.23 -8.31
CA GLY A 19 19.50 -16.58 -9.32
C GLY A 19 18.10 -15.93 -9.30
N ASP A 20 17.93 -14.87 -10.10
CA ASP A 20 16.74 -14.48 -10.91
C ASP A 20 15.32 -14.43 -10.33
N ARG A 21 15.11 -14.65 -9.03
CA ARG A 21 13.90 -14.21 -8.28
C ARG A 21 14.17 -13.06 -7.31
N LYS A 22 15.43 -12.67 -7.15
CA LYS A 22 15.89 -11.70 -6.12
C LYS A 22 15.75 -10.22 -6.52
N ALA A 23 15.42 -9.90 -7.77
CA ALA A 23 15.44 -8.51 -8.26
C ALA A 23 14.23 -7.66 -7.82
N GLN A 24 13.17 -8.26 -7.27
CA GLN A 24 11.99 -7.54 -6.72
C GLN A 24 11.96 -7.48 -5.18
N ARG A 25 12.99 -7.98 -4.50
CA ARG A 25 13.00 -8.22 -3.04
C ARG A 25 13.80 -7.21 -2.21
N GLN A 26 13.93 -5.97 -2.69
CA GLN A 26 14.52 -4.89 -1.89
C GLN A 26 13.52 -3.76 -1.73
N GLY A 27 12.93 -3.68 -0.53
CA GLY A 27 12.03 -2.62 -0.12
C GLY A 27 11.26 -3.01 1.14
N HIS A 28 11.76 -2.54 2.28
CA HIS A 28 11.07 -2.36 3.57
C HIS A 28 11.01 -3.58 4.51
N ASN A 29 12.07 -3.73 5.32
CA ASN A 29 11.88 -4.08 6.73
C ASN A 29 11.52 -2.77 7.43
N GLU A 30 10.23 -2.54 7.69
CA GLU A 30 9.78 -1.44 8.54
C GLU A 30 9.09 -1.98 9.78
N VAL A 31 9.45 -1.35 10.90
CA VAL A 31 8.67 -1.28 12.12
C VAL A 31 7.44 -0.44 11.78
N VAL A 32 6.27 -1.04 11.74
CA VAL A 32 5.01 -0.33 11.53
C VAL A 32 4.23 -0.38 12.83
N GLY A 33 4.20 0.75 13.53
CA GLY A 33 3.24 1.00 14.59
C GLY A 33 1.99 1.64 14.01
N LEU A 34 0.83 1.03 14.29
CA LEU A 34 -0.34 1.64 14.93
C LEU A 34 -1.57 0.74 14.69
N GLY A 35 -1.88 -0.10 15.68
CA GLY A 35 -3.23 -0.57 15.90
C GLY A 35 -3.99 0.48 16.71
N LEU A 36 -5.03 1.08 16.12
CA LEU A 36 -6.02 1.86 16.87
C LEU A 36 -7.32 1.06 16.91
N ALA A 37 -7.65 0.55 18.10
CA ALA A 37 -8.98 0.02 18.39
C ALA A 37 -10.00 1.16 18.40
N TRP A 38 -11.05 1.05 17.59
CA TRP A 38 -12.11 2.06 17.51
C TRP A 38 -13.22 1.76 18.53
N ALA A 39 -13.38 2.61 19.55
CA ALA A 39 -14.53 2.59 20.44
C ALA A 39 -15.51 3.73 20.08
N GLY A 40 -16.32 3.53 19.04
CA GLY A 40 -17.35 4.46 18.61
C GLY A 40 -18.59 4.42 19.50
N ARG A 41 -18.82 5.47 20.30
CA ARG A 41 -20.11 5.73 20.98
C ARG A 41 -21.11 6.27 19.96
N LEU A 42 -22.16 5.50 19.65
CA LEU A 42 -23.28 5.93 18.82
C LEU A 42 -24.12 6.99 19.55
N GLY A 43 -24.16 8.21 19.00
CA GLY A 43 -25.15 9.22 19.32
C GLY A 43 -26.37 9.07 18.41
N GLU A 44 -27.52 8.78 19.02
CA GLU A 44 -28.81 8.62 18.35
C GLU A 44 -29.28 9.91 17.67
N ALA A 45 -29.73 9.82 16.42
CA ALA A 45 -30.56 10.84 15.78
C ALA A 45 -31.86 10.19 15.29
N GLN A 46 -32.98 10.70 15.80
CA GLN A 46 -34.36 10.25 15.55
C GLN A 46 -34.87 10.64 14.14
N PRO A 47 -35.84 9.89 13.56
CA PRO A 47 -36.44 10.19 12.26
C PRO A 47 -37.84 10.83 12.37
N HIS A 48 -38.22 11.67 11.41
CA HIS A 48 -39.58 12.20 11.21
C HIS A 48 -39.78 12.65 9.73
N PRO A 49 -41.02 12.77 9.19
CA PRO A 49 -41.73 11.65 8.57
C PRO A 49 -42.24 11.94 7.14
N ALA A 50 -42.93 10.94 6.58
CA ALA A 50 -43.46 10.86 5.23
C ALA A 50 -44.69 11.74 4.90
N HIS A 51 -44.79 12.11 3.62
CA HIS A 51 -46.00 12.44 2.85
C HIS A 51 -45.81 11.71 1.48
N GLY A 52 -46.70 10.92 0.88
CA GLY A 52 -48.15 10.78 0.98
C GLY A 52 -48.81 11.44 -0.23
N PHE A 53 -48.97 10.74 -1.38
CA PHE A 53 -49.95 11.06 -2.42
C PHE A 53 -50.27 9.84 -3.31
N ASP A 54 -51.58 9.55 -3.40
CA ASP A 54 -52.25 8.54 -4.23
C ASP A 54 -52.52 9.02 -5.67
N GLY A 55 -52.71 8.08 -6.60
CA GLY A 55 -53.84 8.17 -7.55
C GLY A 55 -53.60 7.84 -9.04
N ALA A 56 -54.16 6.67 -9.47
CA ALA A 56 -54.82 6.31 -10.75
C ALA A 56 -54.04 6.47 -12.10
N GLY A 57 -54.19 5.64 -13.15
CA GLY A 57 -55.03 4.48 -13.50
C GLY A 57 -55.06 4.30 -15.05
N CYS A 58 -55.15 3.04 -15.55
CA CYS A 58 -55.48 2.56 -16.92
C CYS A 58 -54.60 3.04 -18.12
N SER A 59 -54.21 2.25 -19.14
CA SER A 59 -54.92 1.24 -19.96
C SER A 59 -53.92 0.47 -20.85
N GLN A 60 -54.23 -0.77 -21.27
CA GLN A 60 -53.56 -1.48 -22.38
C GLN A 60 -54.18 -1.14 -23.76
N PRO A 61 -53.50 -1.48 -24.88
CA PRO A 61 -54.01 -2.59 -25.71
C PRO A 61 -52.96 -3.49 -26.39
N GLN A 62 -53.45 -4.61 -26.94
CA GLN A 62 -52.76 -5.75 -27.57
C GLN A 62 -52.36 -5.55 -29.06
N GLY A 63 -51.42 -6.39 -29.55
CA GLY A 63 -51.30 -6.76 -30.99
C GLY A 63 -49.89 -7.16 -31.48
N ILE A 64 -49.70 -8.43 -31.87
CA ILE A 64 -48.47 -9.09 -32.39
C ILE A 64 -48.34 -8.88 -33.93
N PRO A 65 -47.18 -9.10 -34.63
CA PRO A 65 -46.77 -10.46 -35.04
C PRO A 65 -45.23 -10.77 -35.16
N SER A 66 -44.90 -12.05 -34.90
CA SER A 66 -43.90 -12.95 -35.55
C SER A 66 -42.37 -12.69 -35.58
N SER A 67 -41.65 -13.70 -35.05
CA SER A 67 -40.23 -14.10 -35.07
C SER A 67 -39.34 -13.74 -36.27
N PRO A 68 -38.00 -13.83 -36.09
CA PRO A 68 -37.30 -15.03 -36.58
C PRO A 68 -36.35 -15.70 -35.57
N SER A 69 -36.30 -17.02 -35.69
CA SER A 69 -35.52 -18.04 -34.98
C SER A 69 -34.12 -17.61 -34.51
N HIS A 70 -33.88 -17.64 -33.20
CA HIS A 70 -32.53 -17.69 -32.63
C HIS A 70 -32.29 -19.08 -32.03
N PHE A 71 -31.27 -19.75 -32.56
CA PHE A 71 -30.70 -20.97 -32.00
C PHE A 71 -30.24 -20.69 -30.55
N ILE A 72 -30.90 -21.31 -29.57
CA ILE A 72 -30.37 -21.37 -28.20
C ILE A 72 -29.37 -22.52 -28.16
N MET A 73 -28.08 -22.21 -28.31
CA MET A 73 -27.04 -23.11 -27.80
C MET A 73 -27.04 -22.99 -26.27
N THR A 74 -27.68 -23.94 -25.60
CA THR A 74 -27.45 -24.17 -24.17
C THR A 74 -26.02 -24.66 -24.01
N VAL A 75 -25.10 -23.77 -23.65
CA VAL A 75 -23.79 -24.15 -23.13
C VAL A 75 -24.00 -24.72 -21.73
N PRO A 76 -23.59 -25.95 -21.41
CA PRO A 76 -23.75 -26.47 -20.06
C PRO A 76 -22.92 -25.60 -19.11
N ASN A 77 -23.59 -25.01 -18.14
CA ASN A 77 -22.99 -24.21 -17.08
C ASN A 77 -22.29 -25.15 -16.10
N ILE A 78 -21.15 -25.71 -16.52
CA ILE A 78 -20.25 -26.42 -15.62
C ILE A 78 -19.37 -25.35 -14.99
N VAL A 79 -19.84 -24.76 -13.89
CA VAL A 79 -18.96 -24.05 -12.96
C VAL A 79 -18.13 -25.14 -12.27
N GLN A 80 -17.06 -25.59 -12.93
CA GLN A 80 -16.01 -26.35 -12.25
C GLN A 80 -15.42 -25.41 -11.21
N SER A 81 -15.74 -25.64 -9.93
CA SER A 81 -15.06 -24.99 -8.83
C SER A 81 -13.58 -25.34 -8.93
N VAL A 82 -12.75 -24.38 -9.36
CA VAL A 82 -11.30 -24.53 -9.33
C VAL A 82 -10.91 -24.74 -7.86
N PRO A 83 -10.15 -25.81 -7.52
CA PRO A 83 -9.71 -26.03 -6.14
C PRO A 83 -8.92 -24.81 -5.64
N ALA A 84 -9.12 -24.45 -4.37
CA ALA A 84 -8.31 -23.41 -3.75
C ALA A 84 -6.82 -23.77 -3.87
N PRO A 85 -5.94 -22.79 -4.15
CA PRO A 85 -4.51 -23.05 -4.28
C PRO A 85 -3.94 -23.59 -2.97
N ALA A 86 -3.05 -24.58 -3.08
CA ALA A 86 -2.36 -25.14 -1.92
C ALA A 86 -1.33 -24.14 -1.39
N ALA A 87 -1.14 -24.12 -0.06
CA ALA A 87 -0.13 -23.27 0.57
C ALA A 87 1.28 -23.62 0.07
N PRO A 88 2.11 -22.61 -0.23
CA PRO A 88 3.48 -22.82 -0.68
C PRO A 88 4.34 -23.40 0.44
N GLN A 89 5.32 -24.21 0.06
CA GLN A 89 6.31 -24.77 0.99
C GLN A 89 7.41 -23.75 1.24
N VAL A 90 7.61 -23.39 2.51
CA VAL A 90 8.69 -22.50 2.96
C VAL A 90 9.90 -23.36 3.32
N LYS A 91 11.05 -23.08 2.70
CA LYS A 91 12.31 -23.78 2.96
C LYS A 91 13.29 -22.92 3.74
N SER A 92 13.13 -21.61 3.68
CA SER A 92 13.97 -20.62 4.35
C SER A 92 13.23 -19.30 4.54
N PHE A 93 13.77 -18.43 5.39
CA PHE A 93 13.27 -17.05 5.55
C PHE A 93 13.27 -16.27 4.23
N ASP A 94 14.20 -16.58 3.33
CA ASP A 94 14.26 -15.97 2.00
C ASP A 94 13.01 -16.29 1.17
N ASP A 95 12.22 -17.33 1.48
CA ASP A 95 11.01 -17.65 0.71
C ASP A 95 9.82 -16.74 1.05
N LEU A 96 9.85 -16.07 2.21
CA LEU A 96 8.79 -15.19 2.70
C LEU A 96 8.82 -13.83 2.00
N ASP A 97 7.64 -13.26 1.74
CA ASP A 97 7.52 -11.91 1.18
C ASP A 97 7.32 -10.84 2.28
N GLY A 98 6.93 -11.26 3.49
CA GLY A 98 7.00 -10.41 4.68
C GLY A 98 7.10 -11.22 5.97
N LEU A 99 7.72 -10.61 6.99
CA LEU A 99 7.99 -11.21 8.30
C LEU A 99 8.12 -10.09 9.35
N TYR A 100 7.24 -10.09 10.35
CA TYR A 100 7.11 -9.03 11.35
C TYR A 100 6.94 -9.65 12.74
N GLU A 101 7.63 -9.09 13.73
CA GLU A 101 7.48 -9.48 15.13
C GLU A 101 6.67 -8.41 15.86
N SER A 102 5.57 -8.82 16.49
CA SER A 102 4.85 -7.97 17.44
C SER A 102 5.42 -8.22 18.82
N LEU A 103 5.86 -7.15 19.49
CA LEU A 103 6.35 -7.20 20.86
C LEU A 103 5.24 -6.78 21.83
N ASP A 104 5.28 -7.33 23.03
CA ASP A 104 4.48 -6.82 24.14
C ASP A 104 5.08 -5.50 24.63
N PRO A 105 4.29 -4.41 24.72
CA PRO A 105 4.81 -3.09 25.07
C PRO A 105 5.27 -3.00 26.53
N GLU A 106 4.80 -3.86 27.44
CA GLU A 106 5.19 -3.82 28.85
C GLU A 106 6.43 -4.67 29.12
N THR A 107 6.53 -5.84 28.48
CA THR A 107 7.62 -6.80 28.76
C THR A 107 8.73 -6.77 27.71
N GLY A 108 8.47 -6.24 26.52
CA GLY A 108 9.36 -6.32 25.36
C GLY A 108 9.48 -7.72 24.75
N GLU A 109 8.75 -8.71 25.27
CA GLU A 109 8.77 -10.09 24.76
C GLU A 109 7.92 -10.22 23.50
N THR A 110 8.31 -11.12 22.58
CA THR A 110 7.53 -11.35 21.36
C THR A 110 6.17 -11.95 21.70
N ARG A 111 5.11 -11.22 21.34
CA ARG A 111 3.73 -11.69 21.43
C ARG A 111 3.45 -12.71 20.33
N TYR A 112 3.75 -12.35 19.09
CA TYR A 112 3.65 -13.23 17.92
C TYR A 112 4.56 -12.76 16.79
N THR A 113 4.88 -13.68 15.88
CA THR A 113 5.49 -13.40 14.58
C THR A 113 4.47 -13.63 13.49
N THR A 114 4.24 -12.60 12.68
CA THR A 114 3.40 -12.60 11.48
C THR A 114 4.26 -12.74 10.23
N PHE A 115 3.82 -13.50 9.24
CA PHE A 115 4.50 -13.67 7.96
C PHE A 115 3.53 -13.96 6.84
N TYR A 116 3.98 -13.73 5.61
CA TYR A 116 3.18 -14.05 4.43
C TYR A 116 4.03 -14.40 3.21
N VAL A 117 3.39 -15.09 2.27
CA VAL A 117 3.92 -15.43 0.94
C VAL A 117 2.92 -15.02 -0.11
N ILE A 118 3.39 -14.47 -1.22
CA ILE A 118 2.59 -14.08 -2.37
C ILE A 118 3.05 -14.93 -3.56
N ASP A 119 2.15 -15.75 -4.08
CA ASP A 119 2.50 -16.59 -5.22
C ASP A 119 2.51 -15.80 -6.54
N ASN A 120 2.89 -16.48 -7.63
CA ASN A 120 2.95 -15.87 -8.96
C ASN A 120 1.59 -15.46 -9.54
N GLN A 121 0.49 -15.95 -8.95
CA GLN A 121 -0.86 -15.58 -9.31
C GLN A 121 -1.37 -14.42 -8.45
N ASP A 122 -0.60 -13.89 -7.49
CA ASP A 122 -1.04 -12.95 -6.45
C ASP A 122 -2.06 -13.55 -5.48
N ASN A 123 -1.99 -14.85 -5.19
CA ASN A 123 -2.64 -15.37 -3.99
C ASN A 123 -1.75 -15.03 -2.78
N VAL A 124 -2.35 -14.51 -1.72
CA VAL A 124 -1.64 -14.22 -0.46
C VAL A 124 -1.91 -15.35 0.51
N PHE A 125 -0.83 -15.89 1.07
CA PHE A 125 -0.88 -16.85 2.16
C PHE A 125 -0.33 -16.15 3.40
N PHE A 126 -1.13 -16.08 4.45
CA PHE A 126 -0.81 -15.42 5.70
C PHE A 126 -0.66 -16.43 6.82
N GLY A 127 0.29 -16.22 7.73
CA GLY A 127 0.50 -17.05 8.89
C GLY A 127 0.97 -16.24 10.09
N GLN A 128 0.65 -16.74 11.28
CA GLN A 128 1.06 -16.17 12.54
C GLN A 128 1.40 -17.28 13.53
N VAL A 129 2.47 -17.10 14.29
CA VAL A 129 2.89 -18.02 15.35
C VAL A 129 3.33 -17.27 16.61
N LEU A 130 3.01 -17.81 17.79
CA LEU A 130 3.38 -17.27 19.10
C LEU A 130 4.85 -17.62 19.46
N LYS A 131 5.80 -17.20 18.62
CA LYS A 131 7.24 -17.43 18.81
C LYS A 131 8.05 -16.26 18.27
N GLU A 132 9.26 -16.08 18.79
CA GLU A 132 10.29 -15.24 18.16
C GLU A 132 10.71 -15.80 16.80
N ARG A 133 10.99 -14.93 15.83
CA ARG A 133 11.29 -15.33 14.44
C ARG A 133 12.45 -16.32 14.36
N LYS A 134 13.46 -16.17 15.22
CA LYS A 134 14.68 -16.98 15.23
C LYS A 134 14.43 -18.43 15.66
N LEU A 135 13.29 -18.68 16.31
CA LEU A 135 12.89 -19.98 16.85
C LEU A 135 11.91 -20.72 15.94
N ILE A 136 11.45 -20.09 14.84
CA ILE A 136 10.48 -20.68 13.91
C ILE A 136 11.21 -21.51 12.86
N THR A 137 10.77 -22.74 12.66
CA THR A 137 11.29 -23.61 11.61
C THR A 137 10.58 -23.38 10.26
N PRO A 138 11.21 -23.72 9.11
CA PRO A 138 10.55 -23.67 7.80
C PRO A 138 9.26 -24.50 7.69
N GLU A 139 9.21 -25.64 8.38
CA GLU A 139 8.01 -26.49 8.47
C GLU A 139 6.88 -25.77 9.22
N GLU A 140 7.19 -25.11 10.34
CA GLU A 140 6.21 -24.34 11.10
C GLU A 140 5.66 -23.14 10.33
N PHE A 141 6.50 -22.46 9.52
CA PHE A 141 6.00 -21.44 8.59
C PHE A 141 4.98 -22.04 7.63
N THR A 142 5.35 -23.13 6.97
CA THR A 142 4.50 -23.82 5.98
C THR A 142 3.16 -24.24 6.58
N ASP A 143 3.18 -24.88 7.75
CA ASP A 143 2.00 -25.42 8.43
C ASP A 143 1.04 -24.34 8.91
N ALA A 144 1.53 -23.13 9.17
CA ALA A 144 0.74 -21.99 9.63
C ALA A 144 0.18 -21.13 8.48
N LEU A 145 0.69 -21.25 7.25
CA LEU A 145 0.19 -20.48 6.10
C LEU A 145 -1.26 -20.87 5.74
N ARG A 146 -2.13 -19.87 5.64
CA ARG A 146 -3.52 -19.99 5.19
C ARG A 146 -3.78 -19.01 4.06
N LEU A 147 -4.55 -19.45 3.07
CA LEU A 147 -4.98 -18.58 1.97
C LEU A 147 -5.84 -17.44 2.52
N VAL A 148 -5.46 -16.22 2.18
CA VAL A 148 -6.25 -15.01 2.44
C VAL A 148 -7.31 -14.88 1.35
N PRO A 149 -8.60 -14.73 1.69
CA PRO A 149 -9.64 -14.44 0.69
C PRO A 149 -9.34 -13.14 -0.05
N ASP A 150 -9.46 -13.15 -1.39
CA ASP A 150 -9.21 -11.97 -2.20
C ASP A 150 -10.08 -10.78 -1.80
N GLU A 151 -11.34 -11.01 -1.39
CA GLU A 151 -12.23 -9.95 -0.90
C GLU A 151 -11.73 -9.20 0.32
N ASP A 152 -10.90 -9.82 1.15
CA ASP A 152 -10.40 -9.22 2.38
C ASP A 152 -9.20 -8.27 2.13
N ILE A 153 -8.58 -8.32 0.94
CA ILE A 153 -7.35 -7.53 0.64
C ILE A 153 -7.33 -6.82 -0.72
N TYR A 154 -8.11 -7.29 -1.69
CA TYR A 154 -8.07 -6.78 -3.06
C TYR A 154 -9.41 -6.18 -3.47
N PRO A 155 -9.47 -4.88 -3.80
CA PRO A 155 -10.71 -4.25 -4.23
C PRO A 155 -11.08 -4.73 -5.63
N LYS A 156 -12.40 -4.81 -5.88
CA LYS A 156 -12.89 -4.90 -7.27
C LYS A 156 -12.61 -3.57 -7.96
N VAL A 157 -12.40 -3.60 -9.27
CA VAL A 157 -12.38 -2.37 -10.08
C VAL A 157 -13.78 -1.76 -10.05
N PRO A 158 -13.98 -0.54 -9.52
CA PRO A 158 -15.32 0.03 -9.42
C PRO A 158 -15.90 0.32 -10.82
N PRO A 159 -17.19 0.06 -11.07
CA PRO A 159 -17.82 0.41 -12.33
C PRO A 159 -17.72 1.91 -12.63
N GLY A 160 -17.29 2.27 -13.84
CA GLY A 160 -17.21 3.67 -14.28
C GLY A 160 -15.98 4.45 -13.79
N VAL A 161 -15.06 3.79 -13.08
CA VAL A 161 -13.74 4.35 -12.76
C VAL A 161 -12.75 3.91 -13.84
N GLU A 162 -12.12 4.88 -14.52
CA GLU A 162 -11.02 4.61 -15.44
C GLU A 162 -9.73 4.43 -14.64
N LEU A 163 -9.31 3.18 -14.45
CA LEU A 163 -7.98 2.83 -13.98
C LEU A 163 -7.11 2.42 -15.18
N THR A 164 -5.90 2.94 -15.21
CA THR A 164 -4.82 2.49 -16.08
C THR A 164 -4.46 1.07 -15.67
N ILE A 165 -4.61 0.11 -16.59
CA ILE A 165 -4.25 -1.30 -16.33
C ILE A 165 -2.86 -1.58 -16.87
N SER A 166 -1.94 -1.96 -15.98
CA SER A 166 -0.59 -2.37 -16.35
C SER A 166 -0.62 -3.73 -17.03
N THR A 167 0.12 -3.87 -18.13
CA THR A 167 0.31 -5.13 -18.85
C THR A 167 1.71 -5.67 -18.62
N ASP A 168 1.92 -6.98 -18.78
CA ASP A 168 3.27 -7.57 -18.75
C ASP A 168 4.21 -6.90 -19.77
N THR A 169 3.68 -6.48 -20.92
CA THR A 169 4.46 -5.72 -21.91
C THR A 169 4.90 -4.33 -21.42
N THR A 170 4.12 -3.68 -20.54
CA THR A 170 4.51 -2.42 -19.90
C THR A 170 5.73 -2.64 -18.98
N ILE A 171 5.75 -3.76 -18.25
CA ILE A 171 6.83 -4.16 -17.31
C ILE A 171 8.14 -4.54 -18.05
N HIS A 172 8.10 -4.77 -19.36
CA HIS A 172 9.30 -5.13 -20.14
C HIS A 172 9.80 -4.02 -21.08
N ARG A 173 9.08 -2.89 -21.21
CA ARG A 173 9.36 -1.90 -22.25
C ARG A 173 10.55 -0.98 -21.94
N ASP A 174 10.76 -0.66 -20.68
CA ASP A 174 11.60 0.48 -20.30
C ASP A 174 13.00 0.10 -19.79
N ASN A 175 13.38 -1.20 -19.76
CA ASN A 175 14.61 -1.73 -19.13
C ASN A 175 14.82 -1.32 -17.65
N ASP A 176 13.90 -0.56 -17.07
CA ASP A 176 13.90 -0.16 -15.67
C ASP A 176 13.43 -1.33 -14.80
N ALA A 177 13.90 -1.39 -13.56
CA ALA A 177 13.33 -2.30 -12.58
C ALA A 177 11.92 -1.83 -12.23
N PHE A 178 11.00 -2.75 -11.95
CA PHE A 178 9.62 -2.44 -11.55
C PHE A 178 9.37 -2.88 -10.11
N TYR A 179 8.58 -2.10 -9.39
CA TYR A 179 8.08 -2.38 -8.06
C TYR A 179 6.56 -2.52 -8.10
N VAL A 180 6.05 -3.62 -7.57
CA VAL A 180 4.60 -3.83 -7.41
C VAL A 180 4.25 -3.58 -5.95
N LYS A 181 3.66 -2.42 -5.67
CA LYS A 181 3.16 -2.10 -4.35
C LYS A 181 1.89 -2.91 -4.08
N ARG A 182 1.86 -3.60 -2.95
CA ARG A 182 0.78 -4.51 -2.52
C ARG A 182 0.24 -4.08 -1.15
N PRO A 183 -0.95 -4.55 -0.74
CA PRO A 183 -1.46 -4.30 0.60
C PRO A 183 -0.44 -4.73 1.67
N GLN A 184 -0.23 -3.88 2.67
CA GLN A 184 0.63 -4.22 3.80
C GLN A 184 -0.09 -5.21 4.71
N MET A 185 0.43 -6.44 4.82
CA MET A 185 -0.23 -7.52 5.56
C MET A 185 0.09 -7.51 7.06
N SER A 186 0.96 -6.62 7.54
CA SER A 186 1.36 -6.55 8.96
C SER A 186 0.17 -6.38 9.90
N SER A 187 -0.88 -5.68 9.46
CA SER A 187 -2.10 -5.41 10.23
C SER A 187 -3.32 -6.20 9.74
N TYR A 188 -3.12 -7.28 8.97
CA TYR A 188 -4.23 -8.05 8.41
C TYR A 188 -5.15 -8.65 9.49
N ASP A 189 -4.57 -9.18 10.58
CA ASP A 189 -5.36 -9.69 11.70
C ASP A 189 -6.04 -8.57 12.50
N ASP A 190 -5.41 -7.40 12.62
CA ASP A 190 -6.01 -6.23 13.28
C ASP A 190 -7.18 -5.66 12.46
N ALA A 191 -7.12 -5.80 11.14
CA ALA A 191 -8.18 -5.40 10.21
C ALA A 191 -9.33 -6.41 10.14
N ALA A 192 -9.30 -7.52 10.88
CA ALA A 192 -10.33 -8.56 10.82
C ALA A 192 -11.74 -8.06 11.17
N GLU A 193 -11.85 -6.95 11.91
CA GLU A 193 -13.13 -6.30 12.24
C GLU A 193 -13.76 -5.56 11.04
N ASP A 194 -12.95 -5.05 10.10
CA ASP A 194 -13.39 -4.37 8.89
C ASP A 194 -12.65 -4.90 7.64
N ARG A 195 -13.26 -5.89 7.00
CA ARG A 195 -12.74 -6.54 5.78
C ARG A 195 -12.69 -5.62 4.56
N GLU A 196 -13.36 -4.45 4.59
CA GLU A 196 -13.29 -3.49 3.49
C GLU A 196 -12.11 -2.52 3.62
N PHE A 197 -11.48 -2.47 4.80
CA PHE A 197 -10.42 -1.53 5.12
C PHE A 197 -9.20 -1.66 4.18
N MET A 198 -8.59 -2.85 4.10
CA MET A 198 -7.41 -3.06 3.26
C MET A 198 -7.69 -2.90 1.76
N PRO A 199 -8.78 -3.47 1.20
CA PRO A 199 -9.16 -3.22 -0.19
C PRO A 199 -9.32 -1.73 -0.49
N LYS A 200 -9.93 -0.98 0.44
CA LYS A 200 -10.15 0.46 0.28
C LYS A 200 -8.83 1.23 0.26
N LEU A 201 -7.87 0.92 1.14
CA LEU A 201 -6.56 1.58 1.14
C LEU A 201 -5.83 1.41 -0.19
N LEU A 202 -5.80 0.19 -0.74
CA LEU A 202 -5.16 -0.05 -2.03
C LEU A 202 -5.86 0.70 -3.18
N LEU A 203 -7.20 0.73 -3.18
CA LEU A 203 -7.95 1.45 -4.19
C LEU A 203 -7.75 2.96 -4.09
N ASP A 204 -7.81 3.52 -2.88
CA ASP A 204 -7.61 4.95 -2.64
C ASP A 204 -6.23 5.39 -3.13
N GLU A 205 -5.16 4.64 -2.82
CA GLU A 205 -3.82 4.95 -3.31
C GLU A 205 -3.74 4.86 -4.85
N ALA A 206 -4.35 3.84 -5.46
CA ALA A 206 -4.40 3.72 -6.92
C ALA A 206 -5.08 4.94 -7.57
N LEU A 207 -6.21 5.40 -7.03
CA LEU A 207 -6.94 6.57 -7.51
C LEU A 207 -6.14 7.87 -7.34
N ILE A 208 -5.38 7.97 -6.25
CA ILE A 208 -4.46 9.09 -6.04
C ILE A 208 -3.38 9.10 -7.12
N MET A 209 -2.79 7.94 -7.45
CA MET A 209 -1.78 7.85 -8.53
C MET A 209 -2.34 8.25 -9.89
N GLU A 210 -3.56 7.85 -10.24
CA GLU A 210 -4.25 8.32 -11.46
C GLU A 210 -4.39 9.85 -11.46
N ARG A 211 -4.84 10.42 -10.34
CA ARG A 211 -5.03 11.88 -10.22
C ARG A 211 -3.71 12.63 -10.37
N ILE A 212 -2.65 12.16 -9.72
CA ILE A 212 -1.31 12.77 -9.77
C ILE A 212 -0.76 12.79 -11.20
N THR A 213 -1.02 11.73 -11.97
CA THR A 213 -0.45 11.52 -13.31
C THR A 213 -1.36 11.96 -14.46
N SER A 214 -2.62 12.32 -14.17
CA SER A 214 -3.60 12.78 -15.17
C SER A 214 -3.15 13.99 -16.01
N GLY A 215 -2.33 14.88 -15.42
CA GLY A 215 -1.73 16.04 -16.10
C GLY A 215 -0.40 15.76 -16.80
N GLY A 216 0.07 14.50 -16.80
CA GLY A 216 1.39 14.08 -17.24
C GLY A 216 2.35 13.74 -16.09
N PRO A 217 3.47 13.07 -16.38
CA PRO A 217 4.45 12.68 -15.37
C PRO A 217 5.21 13.88 -14.82
N HIS A 218 5.49 13.87 -13.51
CA HIS A 218 6.39 14.83 -12.86
C HIS A 218 7.77 14.18 -12.63
N PRO A 219 8.90 14.86 -12.93
CA PRO A 219 10.23 14.25 -12.87
C PRO A 219 10.68 13.80 -11.48
N ASN A 220 10.07 14.32 -10.42
CA ASN A 220 10.39 14.01 -9.01
C ASN A 220 9.31 13.23 -8.28
N ILE A 221 8.36 12.64 -9.01
CA ILE A 221 7.37 11.70 -8.49
C ILE A 221 7.58 10.37 -9.18
N VAL A 222 7.44 9.27 -8.44
CA VAL A 222 7.62 7.92 -9.00
C VAL A 222 6.75 7.69 -10.24
N PRO A 223 7.35 7.20 -11.34
CA PRO A 223 6.58 6.79 -12.51
C PRO A 223 5.59 5.68 -12.15
N TYR A 224 4.32 5.93 -12.50
CA TYR A 224 3.21 5.01 -12.36
C TYR A 224 2.87 4.38 -13.70
N TYR A 225 2.74 3.06 -13.71
CA TYR A 225 2.50 2.27 -14.92
C TYR A 225 1.11 1.63 -14.97
N GLY A 226 0.26 1.91 -13.98
CA GLY A 226 -1.08 1.34 -13.86
C GLY A 226 -1.22 0.35 -12.70
N CYS A 227 -2.44 -0.12 -12.52
CA CYS A 227 -2.80 -1.18 -11.61
C CYS A 227 -2.55 -2.55 -12.24
N ARG A 228 -2.06 -3.49 -11.44
CA ARG A 228 -2.09 -4.91 -11.77
C ARG A 228 -3.48 -5.47 -11.43
N VAL A 229 -4.08 -6.19 -12.38
CA VAL A 229 -5.41 -6.79 -12.20
C VAL A 229 -5.35 -8.28 -12.45
N HIS A 230 -5.62 -9.06 -11.41
CA HIS A 230 -5.79 -10.50 -11.47
C HIS A 230 -7.12 -10.88 -10.85
N ARG A 231 -7.76 -11.93 -11.38
CA ARG A 231 -9.06 -12.44 -10.88
C ARG A 231 -10.14 -11.35 -10.75
N GLY A 232 -10.10 -10.34 -11.62
CA GLY A 232 -11.06 -9.23 -11.64
C GLY A 232 -10.90 -8.21 -10.51
N ARG A 233 -9.77 -8.23 -9.80
CA ARG A 233 -9.47 -7.33 -8.67
C ARG A 233 -8.11 -6.66 -8.85
N VAL A 234 -7.94 -5.48 -8.26
CA VAL A 234 -6.65 -4.79 -8.22
C VAL A 234 -5.76 -5.48 -7.20
N THR A 235 -4.69 -6.13 -7.65
CA THR A 235 -3.77 -6.88 -6.78
C THR A 235 -2.50 -6.11 -6.45
N GLY A 236 -2.27 -4.97 -7.09
CA GLY A 236 -1.19 -4.06 -6.78
C GLY A 236 -1.10 -2.85 -7.69
N ILE A 237 -0.21 -1.92 -7.34
CA ILE A 237 0.11 -0.70 -8.09
C ILE A 237 1.51 -0.88 -8.69
N VAL A 238 1.65 -0.74 -10.01
CA VAL A 238 2.91 -0.95 -10.71
C VAL A 238 3.65 0.39 -10.82
N LEU A 239 4.82 0.44 -10.21
CA LEU A 239 5.67 1.63 -10.11
C LEU A 239 7.07 1.32 -10.65
N LYS A 240 7.83 2.37 -10.99
CA LYS A 240 9.27 2.22 -11.22
C LYS A 240 9.96 1.82 -9.91
N GLY A 241 10.84 0.84 -10.00
CA GLY A 241 11.68 0.35 -8.91
C GLY A 241 12.97 1.15 -8.78
N TYR A 242 13.37 1.39 -7.54
CA TYR A 242 14.61 2.08 -7.16
C TYR A 242 15.35 1.28 -6.11
N THR A 243 16.67 1.48 -5.99
CA THR A 243 17.52 0.63 -5.15
C THR A 243 17.72 1.14 -3.72
N LEU A 244 17.77 2.46 -3.53
CA LEU A 244 18.05 3.07 -2.23
C LEU A 244 17.10 4.24 -2.00
N ASN A 245 16.50 4.29 -0.81
CA ASN A 245 15.89 5.51 -0.31
C ASN A 245 16.96 6.47 0.23
N LEU A 246 16.57 7.70 0.55
CA LEU A 246 17.46 8.76 1.02
C LEU A 246 18.16 8.35 2.32
N HIS A 247 17.44 7.73 3.27
CA HIS A 247 18.00 7.23 4.51
C HIS A 247 19.16 6.26 4.27
N GLU A 248 18.90 5.20 3.49
CA GLU A 248 19.91 4.20 3.14
C GLU A 248 21.05 4.77 2.31
N HIS A 249 20.76 5.72 1.43
CA HIS A 249 21.77 6.39 0.62
C HIS A 249 22.77 7.10 1.52
N LEU A 250 22.31 7.96 2.43
CA LEU A 250 23.21 8.71 3.30
C LEU A 250 24.02 7.78 4.20
N LEU A 251 23.38 6.74 4.76
CA LEU A 251 24.05 5.76 5.61
C LEU A 251 25.16 4.99 4.88
N ARG A 252 24.92 4.59 3.61
CA ARG A 252 25.83 3.69 2.87
C ARG A 252 26.79 4.40 1.93
N ARG A 253 26.44 5.60 1.46
CA ARG A 253 27.13 6.32 0.36
C ARG A 253 27.60 7.71 0.76
N GLY A 254 27.10 8.25 1.87
CA GLY A 254 27.45 9.58 2.35
C GLY A 254 26.54 10.69 1.77
N PRO A 255 26.91 11.97 2.00
CA PRO A 255 26.06 13.12 1.73
C PRO A 255 25.77 13.33 0.23
N LEU A 256 24.58 13.86 -0.05
CA LEU A 256 24.21 14.36 -1.38
C LEU A 256 24.82 15.75 -1.61
N VAL A 257 25.31 16.01 -2.82
CA VAL A 257 25.84 17.33 -3.20
C VAL A 257 25.43 17.65 -4.64
N PRO A 258 24.83 18.82 -4.93
CA PRO A 258 24.45 19.89 -3.99
C PRO A 258 23.05 19.70 -3.37
N THR A 259 22.94 19.88 -2.05
CA THR A 259 21.71 19.74 -1.26
C THR A 259 20.58 20.67 -1.71
N ASP A 260 20.90 21.92 -2.09
CA ASP A 260 19.88 22.89 -2.51
C ASP A 260 19.11 22.40 -3.75
N ARG A 261 19.83 21.86 -4.74
CA ARG A 261 19.21 21.29 -5.94
C ARG A 261 18.33 20.08 -5.61
N PHE A 262 18.73 19.27 -4.63
CA PHE A 262 17.92 18.17 -4.14
C PHE A 262 16.61 18.69 -3.52
N MET A 263 16.71 19.68 -2.63
CA MET A 263 15.52 20.26 -1.99
C MET A 263 14.60 20.96 -2.99
N GLU A 264 15.13 21.73 -3.94
CA GLU A 264 14.33 22.37 -5.00
C GLU A 264 13.53 21.33 -5.82
N ALA A 265 14.15 20.20 -6.13
CA ALA A 265 13.52 19.11 -6.88
C ALA A 265 12.42 18.41 -6.05
N LEU A 266 12.68 18.15 -4.77
CA LEU A 266 11.69 17.56 -3.86
C LEU A 266 10.50 18.52 -3.65
N GLU A 267 10.77 19.81 -3.42
CA GLU A 267 9.75 20.85 -3.30
C GLU A 267 8.92 21.00 -4.58
N SER A 268 9.51 20.75 -5.75
CA SER A 268 8.76 20.71 -7.01
C SER A 268 7.70 19.61 -7.02
N ALA A 269 8.05 18.40 -6.55
CA ALA A 269 7.08 17.31 -6.43
C ALA A 269 5.94 17.68 -5.46
N VAL A 270 6.26 18.22 -4.29
CA VAL A 270 5.27 18.61 -3.29
C VAL A 270 4.35 19.73 -3.81
N ARG A 271 4.92 20.74 -4.47
CA ARG A 271 4.14 21.81 -5.10
C ARG A 271 3.19 21.29 -6.18
N HIS A 272 3.60 20.28 -6.94
CA HIS A 272 2.73 19.60 -7.91
C HIS A 272 1.53 18.96 -7.20
N LEU A 273 1.74 18.19 -6.13
CA LEU A 273 0.65 17.61 -5.34
C LEU A 273 -0.30 18.70 -4.78
N HIS A 274 0.27 19.76 -4.20
CA HIS A 274 -0.51 20.86 -3.64
C HIS A 274 -1.34 21.58 -4.70
N SER A 275 -0.82 21.72 -5.92
CA SER A 275 -1.57 22.30 -7.04
C SER A 275 -2.78 21.47 -7.46
N LEU A 276 -2.74 20.16 -7.20
CA LEU A 276 -3.86 19.24 -7.40
C LEU A 276 -4.82 19.22 -6.19
N GLY A 277 -4.54 19.96 -5.11
CA GLY A 277 -5.34 19.93 -3.89
C GLY A 277 -5.11 18.69 -3.04
N LEU A 278 -3.93 18.07 -3.14
CA LEU A 278 -3.51 16.88 -2.41
C LEU A 278 -2.37 17.22 -1.45
N ALA A 279 -2.34 16.62 -0.26
CA ALA A 279 -1.14 16.56 0.59
C ALA A 279 -0.63 15.13 0.64
N HIS A 280 0.68 14.95 0.79
CA HIS A 280 1.29 13.63 0.94
C HIS A 280 1.10 13.06 2.36
N ASN A 281 1.20 13.92 3.38
CA ASN A 281 1.01 13.64 4.81
C ASN A 281 2.02 12.67 5.46
N ASP A 282 3.02 12.18 4.73
CA ASP A 282 4.01 11.22 5.25
C ASP A 282 5.36 11.33 4.52
N ILE A 283 5.83 12.56 4.31
CA ILE A 283 7.13 12.80 3.70
C ILE A 283 8.21 12.51 4.74
N ASN A 284 9.10 11.57 4.44
CA ASN A 284 10.25 11.23 5.26
C ASN A 284 11.38 10.63 4.37
N PRO A 285 12.62 10.47 4.87
CA PRO A 285 13.74 9.96 4.07
C PRO A 285 13.59 8.52 3.56
N ARG A 286 12.67 7.71 4.11
CA ARG A 286 12.37 6.36 3.61
C ARG A 286 11.41 6.43 2.41
N ASN A 287 10.55 7.43 2.36
CA ASN A 287 9.62 7.72 1.26
C ASN A 287 10.22 8.58 0.13
N ILE A 288 11.54 8.73 0.08
CA ILE A 288 12.25 9.44 -0.99
C ILE A 288 13.32 8.53 -1.58
N MET A 289 13.11 8.09 -2.82
CA MET A 289 14.10 7.30 -3.56
C MET A 289 15.15 8.19 -4.23
N ILE A 290 16.36 7.65 -4.37
CA ILE A 290 17.46 8.34 -5.07
C ILE A 290 17.63 7.76 -6.47
N GLU A 291 17.26 8.55 -7.49
CA GLU A 291 17.63 8.24 -8.86
C GLU A 291 19.11 8.61 -9.08
N ARG A 292 19.93 7.60 -9.32
CA ARG A 292 21.39 7.78 -9.47
C ARG A 292 21.78 8.52 -10.74
N LYS A 293 20.90 8.56 -11.75
CA LYS A 293 21.14 9.38 -12.94
C LYS A 293 21.18 10.85 -12.50
N ASP A 294 22.07 11.63 -13.12
CA ASP A 294 22.16 13.08 -12.95
C ASP A 294 22.49 13.61 -11.54
N GLY A 295 23.12 12.78 -10.68
CA GLY A 295 23.74 13.23 -9.43
C GLY A 295 22.93 13.02 -8.16
N GLY A 296 21.89 12.17 -8.18
CA GLY A 296 21.08 11.86 -7.00
C GLY A 296 19.84 12.73 -6.92
N ILE A 297 18.91 12.51 -7.84
CA ILE A 297 17.63 13.23 -7.90
C ILE A 297 16.62 12.58 -6.95
N PRO A 298 15.86 13.36 -6.15
CA PRO A 298 14.80 12.81 -5.31
C PRO A 298 13.62 12.37 -6.15
N ILE A 299 13.10 11.19 -5.84
CA ILE A 299 11.84 10.68 -6.35
C ILE A 299 10.94 10.40 -5.15
N LEU A 300 9.87 11.19 -5.01
CA LEU A 300 8.86 10.99 -3.98
C LEU A 300 8.05 9.73 -4.30
N ILE A 301 7.94 8.83 -3.32
CA ILE A 301 7.20 7.56 -3.38
C ILE A 301 6.22 7.48 -2.19
N ASP A 302 5.42 6.43 -2.20
CA ASP A 302 4.46 6.08 -1.14
C ASP A 302 3.33 7.09 -0.95
N PHE A 303 2.23 6.88 -1.67
CA PHE A 303 1.07 7.76 -1.62
C PHE A 303 -0.07 7.16 -0.79
N GLY A 304 0.21 6.17 0.07
CA GLY A 304 -0.80 5.50 0.89
C GLY A 304 -1.49 6.44 1.88
N SER A 305 -0.75 7.44 2.38
CA SER A 305 -1.26 8.51 3.25
C SER A 305 -1.72 9.75 2.49
N CYS A 306 -1.56 9.79 1.16
CA CYS A 306 -1.86 10.96 0.36
C CYS A 306 -3.37 11.12 0.21
N GLN A 307 -3.88 12.33 0.48
CA GLN A 307 -5.31 12.61 0.50
C GLN A 307 -5.61 14.03 0.00
N PRO A 308 -6.83 14.29 -0.50
CA PRO A 308 -7.29 15.65 -0.73
C PRO A 308 -7.34 16.44 0.58
N PHE A 309 -7.05 17.73 0.50
CA PHE A 309 -7.11 18.61 1.67
C PHE A 309 -8.47 18.53 2.38
N GLY A 310 -8.45 18.52 3.71
CA GLY A 310 -9.64 18.45 4.56
C GLY A 310 -10.25 17.05 4.68
N LYS A 311 -9.68 16.02 4.04
CA LYS A 311 -10.15 14.63 4.20
C LYS A 311 -9.53 13.97 5.43
N PRO A 312 -10.27 13.06 6.09
CA PRO A 312 -9.75 12.34 7.25
C PRO A 312 -8.60 11.44 6.83
N LEU A 313 -7.60 11.34 7.70
CA LEU A 313 -6.46 10.45 7.55
C LEU A 313 -6.66 9.19 8.38
N VAL A 314 -6.22 8.08 7.81
CA VAL A 314 -6.22 6.76 8.47
C VAL A 314 -4.88 6.51 9.16
N THR A 315 -3.80 6.89 8.49
CA THR A 315 -2.42 6.80 8.96
C THR A 315 -1.98 8.14 9.55
N LEU A 316 -1.21 8.06 10.63
CA LEU A 316 -0.52 9.21 11.21
C LEU A 316 0.84 9.34 10.52
N GLY A 317 1.33 10.56 10.32
CA GLY A 317 2.67 10.73 9.76
C GLY A 317 3.75 10.11 10.65
N THR A 318 4.90 9.79 10.07
CA THR A 318 5.98 9.07 10.75
C THR A 318 6.55 9.87 11.93
N GLU A 319 6.75 9.22 13.09
CA GLU A 319 7.37 9.84 14.27
C GLU A 319 8.73 10.48 13.93
N GLY A 320 9.00 11.66 14.48
CA GLY A 320 10.18 12.46 14.16
C GLY A 320 10.06 13.30 12.89
N TRP A 321 9.13 12.98 11.99
CA TRP A 321 8.86 13.72 10.75
C TRP A 321 7.60 14.60 10.81
N VAL A 322 6.88 14.52 11.92
CA VAL A 322 5.71 15.36 12.24
C VAL A 322 5.91 16.06 13.59
N ASP A 323 5.34 17.25 13.75
CA ASP A 323 5.40 17.99 15.03
C ASP A 323 4.26 17.59 15.98
N GLU A 324 3.09 17.29 15.42
CA GLU A 324 1.87 16.97 16.18
C GLU A 324 1.11 15.84 15.48
N ILE A 325 0.33 15.09 16.26
CA ILE A 325 -0.58 14.08 15.73
C ILE A 325 -1.77 14.80 15.06
N PHE A 326 -2.02 14.47 13.80
CA PHE A 326 -3.10 15.04 13.00
C PHE A 326 -4.00 13.95 12.40
N PHE A 327 -5.26 14.29 12.17
CA PHE A 327 -6.27 13.36 11.63
C PHE A 327 -6.94 13.85 10.35
N THR A 328 -6.50 14.99 9.82
CA THR A 328 -7.05 15.62 8.63
C THR A 328 -5.92 15.99 7.69
N SER A 329 -6.08 15.77 6.39
CA SER A 329 -5.04 16.06 5.42
C SER A 329 -4.88 17.56 5.19
N GLU A 330 -3.66 18.07 5.35
CA GLU A 330 -3.32 19.48 5.22
C GLU A 330 -1.94 19.65 4.58
N LYS A 331 -1.76 20.69 3.78
CA LYS A 331 -0.49 20.98 3.10
C LYS A 331 0.62 21.32 4.10
N GLU A 332 0.26 21.85 5.26
CA GLU A 332 1.15 22.26 6.33
C GLU A 332 2.01 21.10 6.82
N HIS A 333 1.48 19.87 6.84
CA HIS A 333 2.23 18.67 7.22
C HIS A 333 3.41 18.40 6.28
N ASP A 334 3.19 18.55 4.98
CA ASP A 334 4.25 18.38 3.98
C ASP A 334 5.32 19.48 4.12
N LEU A 335 4.92 20.71 4.43
CA LEU A 335 5.84 21.84 4.61
C LEU A 335 6.74 21.65 5.85
N VAL A 336 6.16 21.17 6.96
CA VAL A 336 6.91 20.82 8.17
C VAL A 336 7.91 19.69 7.88
N ALA A 337 7.47 18.64 7.19
CA ALA A 337 8.34 17.53 6.83
C ALA A 337 9.50 17.95 5.90
N LEU A 338 9.25 18.86 4.95
CA LEU A 338 10.30 19.41 4.08
C LEU A 338 11.36 20.18 4.86
N GLU A 339 10.97 20.99 5.85
CA GLU A 339 11.92 21.70 6.71
C GLU A 339 12.75 20.73 7.55
N LYS A 340 12.11 19.71 8.14
CA LYS A 340 12.81 18.66 8.88
C LYS A 340 13.80 17.90 7.99
N ILE A 341 13.45 17.59 6.74
CA ILE A 341 14.40 16.98 5.78
C ILE A 341 15.57 17.91 5.51
N ARG A 342 15.30 19.20 5.28
CA ARG A 342 16.34 20.21 5.03
C ARG A 342 17.35 20.27 6.18
N GLU A 343 16.85 20.33 7.42
CA GLU A 343 17.68 20.30 8.63
C GLU A 343 18.46 18.98 8.77
N TRP A 344 17.78 17.86 8.57
CA TRP A 344 18.38 16.53 8.69
C TRP A 344 19.49 16.29 7.67
N LEU A 345 19.38 16.82 6.44
CA LEU A 345 20.44 16.72 5.42
C LEU A 345 21.75 17.43 5.83
N VAL A 346 21.69 18.41 6.73
CA VAL A 346 22.89 19.11 7.25
C VAL A 346 23.65 18.25 8.25
N ASN A 347 22.92 17.53 9.12
CA ASN A 347 23.51 16.65 10.12
C ASN A 347 22.68 15.36 10.29
N PRO A 348 22.84 14.38 9.39
CA PRO A 348 22.01 13.19 9.37
C PRO A 348 22.19 12.35 10.65
N THR A 349 21.09 12.12 11.35
CA THR A 349 20.98 11.13 12.42
C THR A 349 20.32 9.87 11.88
N PHE A 350 20.80 8.71 12.33
CA PHE A 350 20.28 7.41 11.93
C PHE A 350 19.79 6.70 13.19
N ASP A 351 18.61 6.09 13.09
CA ASP A 351 17.92 5.33 14.14
C ASP A 351 18.52 3.93 14.34
#